data_AF-A0A1G4UQ62-F1
#
_entry.id   AF-A0A1G4UQ62-F1
#
_cell.length_a   1.000
_cell.length_b   1.000
_cell.length_c   1.000
_cell.angle_alpha   90.00
_cell.angle_beta   90.00
_cell.angle_gamma   90.00
#
_symmetry.space_group_name_H-M   'P 1'
#
loop_
_entity.id
_entity.type
_entity.pdbx_description
1 polymer ?
#
loop_
_entity_poly.entity_id
_entity_poly.type
_entity_poly.pdbx_seq_one_letter_code
_entity_poly.pdbx_strand_id
1 'polypeptide(L)'
;MSPESSPETIDTNVPEFAPGCFGSALAYRETDSICTACVFAGRCKPLHLQAQAALRARFGIELTETQKRRIQRAANPPAHPAEMTVPKKVQALIDRFDNTNSRVAEQLGQGVNPFATTLPFMRIVCHLLLNYAKPIDRGLLATAFASRLNWQQDTAEAHARMAIQALTHIGAVDNIDGAIALRRIG
;
A
#
# COMPACT_ATOMS: atom_id res chain seq x y z
N MET A 1 8.44 14.40 -22.47
CA MET A 1 7.26 15.25 -22.68
C MET A 1 6.06 14.51 -22.10
N SER A 2 5.69 14.86 -20.87
CA SER A 2 4.51 14.31 -20.20
C SER A 2 3.29 15.13 -20.62
N PRO A 3 2.13 14.53 -20.90
CA PRO A 3 0.94 15.31 -21.20
C PRO A 3 0.44 15.97 -19.91
N GLU A 4 0.50 17.30 -19.87
CA GLU A 4 -0.25 18.11 -18.92
C GLU A 4 -1.73 17.88 -19.16
N SER A 5 -2.36 17.11 -18.27
CA SER A 5 -3.82 17.02 -18.18
C SER A 5 -4.35 18.40 -17.80
N SER A 6 -4.89 19.12 -18.78
CA SER A 6 -5.60 20.38 -18.56
C SER A 6 -6.73 20.17 -17.54
N PRO A 7 -6.95 21.10 -16.60
CA PRO A 7 -8.09 21.01 -15.70
C PRO A 7 -9.37 21.13 -16.53
N GLU A 8 -10.16 20.06 -16.57
CA GLU A 8 -11.51 20.09 -17.13
C GLU A 8 -12.28 21.25 -16.47
N THR A 9 -12.66 22.23 -17.27
CA THR A 9 -13.54 23.32 -16.85
C THR A 9 -14.93 22.73 -16.65
N ILE A 10 -15.21 22.33 -15.42
CA ILE A 10 -16.52 21.77 -15.05
C ILE A 10 -17.55 22.91 -15.15
N ASP A 11 -18.43 22.77 -16.13
CA ASP A 11 -19.49 23.72 -16.46
C ASP A 11 -20.40 23.96 -15.24
N THR A 12 -20.40 25.19 -14.71
CA THR A 12 -21.23 25.64 -13.58
C THR A 12 -22.68 25.91 -13.98
N ASN A 13 -23.06 25.54 -15.21
CA ASN A 13 -24.41 25.71 -15.73
C ASN A 13 -25.41 24.75 -15.04
N VAL A 14 -26.37 25.32 -14.31
CA VAL A 14 -27.47 24.59 -13.69
C VAL A 14 -28.46 24.21 -14.78
N PRO A 15 -28.69 22.91 -15.05
CA PRO A 15 -29.57 22.49 -16.13
C PRO A 15 -31.02 22.89 -15.85
N GLU A 16 -31.77 23.15 -16.91
CA GLU A 16 -33.20 23.40 -16.84
C GLU A 16 -33.89 22.18 -16.17
N PHE A 17 -34.79 22.44 -15.23
CA PHE A 17 -35.46 21.42 -14.38
C PHE A 17 -34.56 20.69 -13.36
N ALA A 18 -33.37 21.20 -13.06
CA ALA A 18 -32.58 20.68 -11.94
C ALA A 18 -33.36 20.84 -10.62
N PRO A 19 -33.43 19.80 -9.78
CA PRO A 19 -34.04 19.92 -8.46
C PRO A 19 -33.21 20.87 -7.59
N GLY A 20 -33.82 21.53 -6.61
CA GLY A 20 -33.13 22.49 -5.72
C GLY A 20 -31.96 21.89 -4.93
N CYS A 21 -31.86 20.56 -4.84
CA CYS A 21 -30.73 19.86 -4.23
C CYS A 21 -29.54 19.63 -5.19
N PHE A 22 -29.66 19.96 -6.48
CA PHE A 22 -28.63 19.74 -7.49
C PHE A 22 -27.34 20.49 -7.13
N GLY A 23 -26.22 19.76 -7.05
CA GLY A 23 -24.92 20.33 -6.70
C GLY A 23 -24.81 20.89 -5.27
N SER A 24 -25.81 20.64 -4.41
CA SER A 24 -25.80 21.14 -3.02
C SER A 24 -24.62 20.56 -2.25
N ALA A 25 -23.85 21.43 -1.58
CA ALA A 25 -22.69 21.03 -0.78
C ALA A 25 -23.03 20.12 0.42
N LEU A 26 -24.30 20.11 0.87
CA LEU A 26 -24.71 19.39 2.09
C LEU A 26 -25.72 18.28 1.83
N ALA A 27 -26.49 18.35 0.74
CA ALA A 27 -27.62 17.44 0.51
C ALA A 27 -27.27 16.19 -0.30
N TYR A 28 -26.19 16.19 -1.09
CA TYR A 28 -25.82 15.04 -1.90
C TYR A 28 -25.27 13.88 -1.05
N ARG A 29 -25.78 12.67 -1.30
CA ARG A 29 -25.37 11.43 -0.65
C ARG A 29 -25.36 10.30 -1.67
N GLU A 30 -24.18 9.81 -2.06
CA GLU A 30 -24.02 8.82 -3.12
C GLU A 30 -24.77 7.50 -2.87
N THR A 31 -24.91 7.11 -1.59
CA THR A 31 -25.59 5.88 -1.16
C THR A 31 -27.08 6.05 -0.91
N ASP A 32 -27.62 7.26 -1.00
CA ASP A 32 -29.03 7.51 -0.72
C ASP A 32 -29.90 7.20 -1.94
N SER A 33 -30.99 6.47 -1.70
CA SER A 33 -31.96 6.06 -2.73
C SER A 33 -32.43 7.22 -3.62
N ILE A 34 -32.59 8.42 -3.03
CA ILE A 34 -33.00 9.63 -3.76
C ILE A 34 -31.93 10.07 -4.76
N CYS A 35 -30.65 10.02 -4.36
CA CYS A 35 -29.54 10.40 -5.23
C CYS A 35 -29.28 9.34 -6.30
N THR A 36 -29.41 8.06 -5.96
CA THR A 36 -29.21 6.95 -6.92
C THR A 36 -30.30 6.91 -7.99
N ALA A 37 -31.55 7.24 -7.65
CA ALA A 37 -32.67 7.27 -8.60
C ALA A 37 -32.74 8.57 -9.43
N CYS A 38 -31.95 9.59 -9.09
CA CYS A 38 -32.01 10.89 -9.75
C CYS A 38 -31.32 10.89 -11.12
N VAL A 39 -31.98 11.42 -12.14
CA VAL A 39 -31.45 11.54 -13.52
C VAL A 39 -30.14 12.36 -13.56
N PHE A 40 -29.95 13.24 -12.59
CA PHE A 40 -28.78 14.11 -12.51
C PHE A 40 -27.63 13.55 -11.67
N ALA A 41 -27.71 12.31 -11.15
CA ALA A 41 -26.72 11.78 -10.19
C ALA A 41 -25.27 11.88 -10.69
N GLY A 42 -25.05 11.55 -11.97
CA GLY A 42 -23.72 11.60 -12.59
C GLY A 42 -23.09 12.99 -12.63
N ARG A 43 -23.90 14.05 -12.72
CA ARG A 43 -23.43 15.46 -12.70
C ARG A 43 -23.44 16.08 -11.30
N CYS A 44 -24.24 15.54 -10.39
CA CYS A 44 -24.42 16.10 -9.05
C CYS A 44 -23.19 15.89 -8.16
N LYS A 45 -22.53 14.73 -8.27
CA LYS A 45 -21.32 14.39 -7.48
C LYS A 45 -20.17 15.38 -7.64
N PRO A 46 -19.68 15.71 -8.87
CA PRO A 46 -18.57 16.66 -9.02
C PRO A 46 -18.93 18.07 -8.52
N LEU A 47 -20.14 18.54 -8.83
CA LEU A 47 -20.62 19.85 -8.38
C LEU A 47 -20.75 19.95 -6.86
N HIS A 48 -21.22 18.88 -6.20
CA HIS A 48 -21.26 18.80 -4.75
C HIS A 48 -19.86 18.95 -4.12
N LEU A 49 -18.86 18.24 -4.66
CA LEU A 49 -17.48 18.33 -4.16
C LEU A 49 -16.90 19.73 -4.32
N GLN A 50 -17.19 20.39 -5.45
CA GLN A 50 -16.78 21.77 -5.70
C GLN A 50 -17.47 22.75 -4.75
N ALA A 51 -18.78 22.62 -4.55
CA ALA A 51 -19.54 23.46 -3.63
C ALA A 51 -19.05 23.29 -2.17
N GLN A 52 -18.70 22.06 -1.76
CA GLN A 52 -18.07 21.83 -0.46
C GLN A 52 -16.70 22.49 -0.35
N ALA A 53 -15.85 22.39 -1.38
CA ALA A 53 -14.55 23.05 -1.38
C ALA A 53 -14.69 24.57 -1.28
N ALA A 54 -15.63 25.16 -2.02
CA ALA A 54 -15.93 26.59 -1.97
C ALA A 54 -16.45 27.03 -0.59
N LEU A 55 -17.34 26.26 0.05
CA LEU A 55 -17.80 26.55 1.42
C LEU A 55 -16.65 26.47 2.42
N ARG A 56 -15.80 25.44 2.35
CA ARG A 56 -14.64 25.32 3.24
C ARG A 56 -13.69 26.51 3.09
N ALA A 57 -13.42 26.94 1.85
CA ALA A 57 -12.60 28.11 1.58
C ALA A 57 -13.20 29.40 2.17
N ARG A 58 -14.52 29.60 2.03
CA ARG A 58 -15.23 30.77 2.58
C ARG A 58 -15.18 30.84 4.10
N PHE A 59 -15.24 29.69 4.78
CA PHE A 59 -15.25 29.61 6.24
C PHE A 59 -13.88 29.31 6.86
N GLY A 60 -12.80 29.28 6.07
CA GLY A 60 -11.45 28.98 6.56
C GLY A 60 -11.31 27.59 7.18
N ILE A 61 -12.15 26.62 6.78
CA ILE A 61 -12.13 25.27 7.33
C ILE A 61 -11.02 24.48 6.63
N GLU A 62 -9.89 24.33 7.32
CA GLU A 62 -8.82 23.44 6.86
C GLU A 62 -9.18 21.97 7.09
N LEU A 63 -8.84 21.13 6.11
CA LEU A 63 -8.93 19.68 6.25
C LEU A 63 -7.88 19.20 7.24
N THR A 64 -8.28 18.32 8.15
CA THR A 64 -7.34 17.61 9.03
C THR A 64 -6.35 16.76 8.22
N GLU A 65 -5.16 16.52 8.77
CA GLU A 65 -4.15 15.60 8.22
C GLU A 65 -4.76 14.25 7.80
N THR A 66 -5.62 13.69 8.64
CA THR A 66 -6.30 12.42 8.39
C THR A 66 -7.23 12.47 7.18
N GLN A 67 -7.97 13.56 7.01
CA GLN A 67 -8.85 13.76 5.86
C GLN A 67 -8.06 13.97 4.57
N LYS A 68 -6.96 14.75 4.61
CA LYS A 68 -6.04 14.93 3.47
C LYS A 68 -5.48 13.57 3.01
N ARG A 69 -5.02 12.72 3.95
CA ARG A 69 -4.53 11.37 3.65
C ARG A 69 -5.61 10.46 3.05
N ARG A 70 -6.86 10.55 3.51
CA ARG A 70 -7.98 9.76 2.96
C ARG A 70 -8.32 10.18 1.52
N ILE A 71 -8.34 11.48 1.24
CA ILE A 71 -8.57 12.01 -0.12
C ILE A 71 -7.45 11.58 -1.06
N GLN A 72 -6.18 11.67 -0.63
CA GLN A 72 -5.03 11.20 -1.43
C GLN A 72 -5.07 9.69 -1.73
N ARG A 73 -5.53 8.87 -0.78
CA ARG A 73 -5.72 7.42 -0.99
C ARG A 73 -6.88 7.10 -1.93
N ALA A 74 -7.94 7.92 -1.94
CA ALA A 74 -9.06 7.74 -2.86
C ALA A 74 -8.69 8.19 -4.29
N ALA A 75 -7.88 9.23 -4.42
CA ALA A 75 -7.38 9.73 -5.72
C ALA A 75 -6.33 8.80 -6.35
N ASN A 76 -5.58 8.07 -5.53
CA ASN A 76 -4.66 7.02 -5.99
C ASN A 76 -5.21 5.66 -5.57
N PRO A 77 -6.20 5.11 -6.29
CA PRO A 77 -6.67 3.75 -6.01
C PRO A 77 -5.47 2.81 -6.04
N PRO A 78 -5.39 1.82 -5.11
CA PRO A 78 -4.34 0.81 -5.17
C PRO A 78 -4.37 0.18 -6.55
N ALA A 79 -3.19 0.02 -7.16
CA ALA A 79 -3.01 -0.60 -8.47
C ALA A 79 -3.87 -1.87 -8.58
N HIS A 80 -4.47 -2.07 -9.76
CA HIS A 80 -5.34 -3.23 -10.01
C HIS A 80 -4.63 -4.52 -9.57
N PRO A 81 -5.35 -5.50 -8.98
CA PRO A 81 -4.76 -6.75 -8.45
C PRO A 81 -4.05 -7.62 -9.51
N ALA A 82 -4.15 -7.27 -10.80
CA ALA A 82 -3.44 -7.92 -11.90
C ALA A 82 -2.05 -7.31 -12.18
N GLU A 83 -1.77 -6.10 -11.71
CA GLU A 83 -0.41 -5.58 -11.67
C GLU A 83 0.27 -6.16 -10.43
N MET A 84 1.14 -7.16 -10.63
CA MET A 84 2.08 -7.62 -9.61
C MET A 84 3.14 -6.54 -9.34
N THR A 85 2.72 -5.32 -9.01
CA THR A 85 3.62 -4.27 -8.56
C THR A 85 4.07 -4.62 -7.15
N VAL A 86 5.34 -4.93 -7.03
CA VAL A 86 6.00 -5.08 -5.73
C VAL A 86 5.76 -3.79 -4.92
N PRO A 87 5.26 -3.87 -3.67
CA PRO A 87 5.03 -2.68 -2.87
C PRO A 87 6.28 -1.80 -2.79
N LYS A 88 6.15 -0.46 -2.90
CA LYS A 88 7.30 0.47 -2.95
C LYS A 88 8.34 0.25 -1.85
N LYS A 89 7.91 -0.15 -0.64
CA LYS A 89 8.80 -0.46 0.48
C LYS A 89 9.61 -1.74 0.28
N VAL A 90 9.03 -2.74 -0.39
CA VAL A 90 9.72 -3.98 -0.76
C VAL A 90 10.68 -3.71 -1.90
N GLN A 91 10.28 -2.91 -2.89
CA GLN A 91 11.19 -2.47 -3.95
C GLN A 91 12.43 -1.77 -3.38
N ALA A 92 12.24 -0.80 -2.48
CA ALA A 92 13.36 -0.12 -1.82
C ALA A 92 14.26 -1.07 -0.99
N LEU A 93 13.71 -2.19 -0.49
CA LEU A 93 14.48 -3.22 0.20
C LEU A 93 15.29 -4.07 -0.78
N ILE A 94 14.70 -4.43 -1.92
CA ILE A 94 15.37 -5.13 -3.02
C ILE A 94 16.50 -4.26 -3.58
N ASP A 95 16.22 -2.99 -3.89
CA ASP A 95 17.21 -2.05 -4.39
C ASP A 95 18.37 -1.91 -3.39
N ARG A 96 18.10 -1.96 -2.07
CA ARG A 96 19.18 -1.99 -1.06
C ARG A 96 20.03 -3.25 -1.17
N PHE A 97 19.43 -4.42 -1.37
CA PHE A 97 20.18 -5.67 -1.51
C PHE A 97 21.11 -5.62 -2.72
N ASP A 98 20.60 -5.13 -3.85
CA ASP A 98 21.36 -4.98 -5.09
C ASP A 98 22.50 -3.96 -4.92
N ASN A 99 22.22 -2.81 -4.29
CA ASN A 99 23.21 -1.76 -4.05
C ASN A 99 24.31 -2.19 -3.07
N THR A 100 24.04 -3.10 -2.14
CA THR A 100 25.03 -3.56 -1.15
C THR A 100 25.96 -4.64 -1.73
N ASN A 101 25.85 -4.95 -3.04
CA ASN A 101 26.56 -6.05 -3.73
C ASN A 101 26.59 -7.35 -2.90
N SER A 102 25.55 -7.55 -2.10
CA SER A 102 25.45 -8.67 -1.19
C SER A 102 24.80 -9.77 -1.97
N ARG A 103 25.58 -10.77 -2.38
CA ARG A 103 25.07 -12.00 -3.00
C ARG A 103 24.32 -12.82 -1.94
N VAL A 104 23.17 -12.31 -1.51
CA VAL A 104 22.38 -12.83 -0.37
C VAL A 104 22.03 -14.30 -0.60
N ALA A 105 21.63 -14.67 -1.82
CA ALA A 105 21.33 -16.05 -2.17
C ALA A 105 22.55 -16.97 -2.04
N GLU A 106 23.72 -16.54 -2.53
CA GLU A 106 24.96 -17.33 -2.45
C GLU A 106 25.44 -17.49 -1.00
N GLN A 107 25.42 -16.41 -0.22
CA GLN A 107 25.84 -16.45 1.19
C GLN A 107 24.93 -17.36 2.03
N LEU A 108 23.61 -17.29 1.80
CA LEU A 108 22.66 -18.19 2.46
C LEU A 108 22.86 -19.65 2.03
N GLY A 109 23.19 -19.90 0.76
CA GLY A 109 23.57 -21.23 0.26
C GLY A 109 24.82 -21.80 0.93
N GLN A 110 25.78 -20.94 1.30
CA GLN A 110 26.99 -21.31 2.04
C GLN A 110 26.78 -21.46 3.56
N GLY A 111 25.57 -21.22 4.06
CA GLY A 111 25.28 -21.28 5.48
C GLY A 111 25.63 -20.00 6.25
N VAL A 112 25.94 -18.90 5.55
CA VAL A 112 26.35 -17.63 6.15
C VAL A 112 25.18 -16.65 6.15
N ASN A 113 24.99 -15.92 7.26
CA ASN A 113 23.93 -14.90 7.36
C ASN A 113 24.44 -13.53 6.83
N PRO A 114 23.94 -13.03 5.69
CA PRO A 114 24.35 -11.73 5.11
C PRO A 114 24.06 -10.54 6.03
N PHE A 115 23.07 -10.68 6.91
CA PHE A 115 22.53 -9.61 7.74
C PHE A 115 22.93 -9.78 9.20
N ALA A 116 24.06 -10.41 9.50
CA ALA A 116 24.52 -10.62 10.88
C ALA A 116 24.67 -9.29 11.66
N THR A 117 25.11 -8.23 10.98
CA THR A 117 25.35 -6.89 11.56
C THR A 117 24.38 -5.82 11.05
N THR A 118 23.69 -6.07 9.93
CA THR A 118 22.79 -5.13 9.27
C THR A 118 21.33 -5.59 9.40
N LEU A 119 20.37 -4.66 9.35
CA LEU A 119 18.92 -4.95 9.32
C LEU A 119 18.44 -6.01 10.34
N PRO A 120 18.11 -5.63 11.60
CA PRO A 120 17.80 -6.57 12.68
C PRO A 120 16.73 -7.62 12.39
N PHE A 121 15.69 -7.25 11.62
CA PHE A 121 14.63 -8.20 11.24
C PHE A 121 15.12 -9.22 10.20
N MET A 122 15.89 -8.80 9.20
CA MET A 122 16.49 -9.72 8.21
C MET A 122 17.46 -10.69 8.86
N ARG A 123 18.23 -10.21 9.85
CA ARG A 123 19.09 -11.07 10.67
C ARG A 123 18.33 -12.24 11.27
N ILE A 124 17.16 -11.97 11.84
CA ILE A 124 16.29 -12.98 12.45
C ILE A 124 15.77 -13.95 11.39
N VAL A 125 15.28 -13.44 10.25
CA VAL A 125 14.77 -14.28 9.15
C VAL A 125 15.85 -15.23 8.65
N CYS A 126 17.02 -14.71 8.30
CA CYS A 126 18.14 -15.50 7.79
C CYS A 126 18.66 -16.48 8.84
N HIS A 127 18.71 -16.08 10.11
CA HIS A 127 19.09 -16.99 11.19
C HIS A 127 18.10 -18.17 11.32
N LEU A 128 16.80 -17.90 11.25
CA LEU A 128 15.79 -18.96 11.28
C LEU A 128 15.91 -19.85 10.04
N LEU A 129 16.04 -19.28 8.85
CA LEU A 129 16.19 -20.04 7.61
C LEU A 129 17.39 -21.00 7.62
N LEU A 130 18.49 -20.61 8.26
CA LEU A 130 19.71 -21.41 8.36
C LEU A 130 19.64 -22.50 9.44
N ASN A 131 19.00 -22.21 10.58
CA ASN A 131 19.05 -23.09 11.76
C ASN A 131 17.76 -23.88 11.99
N TYR A 132 16.68 -23.54 11.30
CA TYR A 132 15.39 -24.20 11.45
C TYR A 132 15.20 -25.23 10.33
N ALA A 133 15.05 -26.50 10.70
CA ALA A 133 14.98 -27.60 9.75
C ALA A 133 13.66 -27.66 8.95
N LYS A 134 12.62 -26.98 9.43
CA LYS A 134 11.28 -26.97 8.80
C LYS A 134 11.07 -25.70 8.01
N PRO A 135 10.20 -25.72 6.97
CA PRO A 135 9.73 -24.49 6.34
C PRO A 135 9.16 -23.53 7.39
N ILE A 136 9.49 -22.26 7.23
CA ILE A 136 9.07 -21.20 8.14
C ILE A 136 7.84 -20.54 7.54
N ASP A 137 6.83 -20.27 8.36
CA ASP A 137 5.63 -19.57 7.93
C ASP A 137 5.66 -18.09 8.36
N ARG A 138 4.72 -17.31 7.81
CA ARG A 138 4.55 -15.90 8.16
C ARG A 138 4.26 -15.70 9.65
N GLY A 139 3.50 -16.61 10.27
CA GLY A 139 3.11 -16.52 11.68
C GLY A 139 4.31 -16.64 12.61
N LEU A 140 5.19 -17.61 12.34
CA LEU A 140 6.44 -17.79 13.09
C LEU A 140 7.35 -16.57 12.97
N LEU A 141 7.50 -15.99 11.77
CA LEU A 141 8.31 -14.78 11.57
C LEU A 141 7.75 -13.59 12.35
N ALA A 142 6.43 -13.35 12.28
CA ALA A 142 5.79 -12.26 13.01
C ALA A 142 6.00 -12.41 14.53
N THR A 143 5.83 -13.63 15.05
CA THR A 143 6.06 -13.94 16.47
C THR A 143 7.53 -13.73 16.86
N ALA A 144 8.47 -14.13 16.00
CA ALA A 144 9.90 -13.91 16.23
C ALA A 144 10.27 -12.43 16.23
N PHE A 145 9.67 -11.62 15.34
CA PHE A 145 9.89 -10.18 15.29
C PHE A 145 9.30 -9.47 16.51
N ALA A 146 8.06 -9.81 16.88
CA ALA A 146 7.41 -9.22 18.06
C ALA A 146 8.24 -9.49 19.32
N SER A 147 8.69 -10.73 19.52
CA SER A 147 9.48 -11.13 20.69
C SER A 147 10.89 -10.56 20.73
N ARG A 148 11.61 -10.52 19.59
CA ARG A 148 13.03 -10.11 19.56
C ARG A 148 13.26 -8.62 19.32
N LEU A 149 12.32 -7.94 18.66
CA LEU A 149 12.44 -6.51 18.31
C LEU A 149 11.48 -5.63 19.12
N ASN A 150 10.66 -6.21 19.99
CA ASN A 150 9.64 -5.52 20.78
C ASN A 150 8.67 -4.72 19.90
N TRP A 151 8.24 -5.31 18.79
CA TRP A 151 7.32 -4.70 17.84
C TRP A 151 5.87 -5.09 18.14
N GLN A 152 4.93 -4.19 17.79
CA GLN A 152 3.51 -4.53 17.75
C GLN A 152 3.22 -5.60 16.68
N GLN A 153 2.22 -6.44 16.93
CA GLN A 153 1.87 -7.57 16.07
C GLN A 153 1.63 -7.15 14.61
N ASP A 154 0.85 -6.09 14.38
CA ASP A 154 0.57 -5.58 13.03
C ASP A 154 1.85 -5.14 12.28
N THR A 155 2.80 -4.56 13.02
CA THR A 155 4.08 -4.11 12.46
C THR A 155 4.97 -5.31 12.14
N ALA A 156 5.00 -6.30 13.01
CA ALA A 156 5.74 -7.55 12.79
C ALA A 156 5.20 -8.32 11.57
N GLU A 157 3.88 -8.43 11.43
CA GLU A 157 3.26 -9.10 10.28
C GLU A 157 3.54 -8.40 8.96
N ALA A 158 3.51 -7.07 8.94
CA ALA A 158 3.86 -6.29 7.76
C ALA A 158 5.32 -6.54 7.34
N HIS A 159 6.26 -6.54 8.29
CA HIS A 159 7.67 -6.81 8.00
C HIS A 159 7.94 -8.26 7.62
N ALA A 160 7.20 -9.22 8.18
CA ALA A 160 7.31 -10.63 7.80
C ALA A 160 6.92 -10.83 6.33
N ARG A 161 5.82 -10.21 5.90
CA ARG A 161 5.38 -10.20 4.50
C ARG A 161 6.43 -9.56 3.59
N MET A 162 6.97 -8.41 3.99
CA MET A 162 8.00 -7.71 3.22
C MET A 162 9.27 -8.57 3.06
N ALA A 163 9.73 -9.21 4.13
CA ALA A 163 10.92 -10.06 4.10
C ALA A 163 10.73 -11.27 3.18
N ILE A 164 9.58 -11.95 3.27
CA ILE A 164 9.23 -13.08 2.39
C ILE A 164 9.26 -12.62 0.93
N GLN A 165 8.58 -11.51 0.60
CA GLN A 165 8.53 -11.02 -0.78
C GLN A 165 9.92 -10.64 -1.31
N ALA A 166 10.72 -9.93 -0.52
CA ALA A 166 12.05 -9.51 -0.94
C ALA A 166 12.99 -10.71 -1.14
N LEU A 167 13.01 -11.68 -0.23
CA LEU A 167 13.84 -12.88 -0.34
C LEU A 167 13.42 -13.79 -1.50
N THR A 168 12.11 -13.88 -1.76
CA THR A 168 11.57 -14.64 -2.90
C THR A 168 12.00 -13.97 -4.21
N HIS A 169 11.91 -12.64 -4.27
CA HIS A 169 12.27 -11.87 -5.47
C HIS A 169 13.74 -12.01 -5.85
N ILE A 170 14.65 -11.96 -4.88
CA ILE A 170 16.09 -12.17 -5.12
C ILE A 170 16.48 -13.65 -5.33
N GLY A 171 15.50 -14.56 -5.30
CA GLY A 171 15.73 -15.99 -5.52
C GLY A 171 16.44 -16.73 -4.38
N ALA A 172 16.47 -16.16 -3.17
CA ALA A 172 17.13 -16.77 -2.01
C ALA A 172 16.26 -17.84 -1.33
N VAL A 173 14.93 -17.75 -1.46
CA VAL A 173 13.98 -18.68 -0.86
C VAL A 173 12.91 -19.11 -1.86
N ASP A 174 12.42 -20.33 -1.69
CA ASP A 174 11.20 -20.80 -2.31
C ASP A 174 10.02 -20.52 -1.37
N ASN A 175 8.94 -19.98 -1.92
CA ASN A 175 7.71 -19.70 -1.19
C ASN A 175 6.58 -20.56 -1.77
N ILE A 176 6.18 -21.59 -1.01
CA ILE A 176 5.11 -22.52 -1.38
C ILE A 176 3.99 -22.33 -0.37
N ASP A 177 2.86 -21.78 -0.82
CA ASP A 177 1.67 -21.53 0.02
C ASP A 177 1.94 -20.76 1.32
N GLY A 178 2.91 -19.84 1.31
CA GLY A 178 3.28 -19.03 2.46
C GLY A 178 4.27 -19.68 3.43
N ALA A 179 4.69 -20.92 3.15
CA ALA A 179 5.83 -21.56 3.79
C ALA A 179 7.09 -21.25 2.96
N ILE A 180 8.11 -20.70 3.63
CA ILE A 180 9.39 -20.37 3.01
C ILE A 180 10.48 -21.34 3.43
N ALA A 181 11.31 -21.73 2.47
CA ALA A 181 12.50 -22.54 2.69
C ALA A 181 13.67 -21.99 1.86
N LEU A 182 14.90 -22.22 2.33
CA LEU A 182 16.09 -21.85 1.55
C LEU A 182 16.14 -22.62 0.24
N ARG A 183 16.33 -21.89 -0.86
CA ARG A 183 16.59 -22.50 -2.16
C ARG A 183 18.02 -23.04 -2.16
N ARG A 184 18.18 -24.35 -2.13
CA ARG A 184 19.50 -24.99 -2.25
C ARG A 184 19.85 -25.10 -3.73
N ILE A 185 20.87 -24.36 -4.15
CA ILE A 185 21.45 -24.50 -5.49
C ILE A 185 22.21 -25.84 -5.47
N GLY A 186 21.64 -26.85 -6.11
CA GLY A 186 22.26 -28.16 -6.34
C GLY A 186 23.20 -28.14 -7.53
#